data_AF-A0A6L7NFA0-F1
#
_entry.id   AF-A0A6L7NFA0-F1
#
_cell.length_a   1.000
_cell.length_b   1.000
_cell.length_c   1.000
_cell.angle_alpha   90.00
_cell.angle_beta   90.00
_cell.angle_gamma   90.00
#
_symmetry.space_group_name_H-M   'P 1'
#
loop_
_entity.id
_entity.type
_entity.pdbx_description
1 polymer ?
#
loop_
_entity_poly.entity_id
_entity_poly.type
_entity_poly.pdbx_seq_one_letter_code
_entity_poly.pdbx_strand_id
1 'polypeptide(L)'
;MARVRLFANLREIAGSSQVDIEGDTVGAVVDALGDRFGPEFRRHMQTARLWKNGDEGSTEDPVSDDDELAVIPPVSGGSVPGTGGGGMDGLLLAGLMLVLIVANTLDIAIVVAVWVGVVALWVIDLVNASSDSDFGLHTQPILASVLVSMAIANTLGLLGLGIGVAVSMVLVMGWAVVRPSARDLTSMGASALGAVIASLAVASLLLARSVADGGDRQVAGLLIVIAVGALVGRWTEVSRSRLFDPYLVGPVLMVVVAVAVAYLSGFDLLVWFFIGLLLACATIAGRGIGLAFRTGAIRLTARPRGLLAALDGPMLAVAVFVPVMRMIG
;
A
#
# COMPACT_ATOMS: atom_id res chain seq x y z
N MET A 1 -22.94 33.71 -5.46
CA MET A 1 -22.82 32.95 -6.73
C MET A 1 -21.41 32.41 -6.87
N ALA A 2 -21.26 31.09 -6.76
CA ALA A 2 -19.99 30.41 -7.03
C ALA A 2 -19.79 30.21 -8.53
N ARG A 3 -18.55 30.33 -8.99
CA ARG A 3 -18.18 30.01 -10.38
C ARG A 3 -17.89 28.52 -10.52
N VAL A 4 -18.81 27.76 -11.12
CA VAL A 4 -18.64 26.31 -11.31
C VAL A 4 -17.99 26.00 -12.65
N ARG A 5 -16.91 25.23 -12.65
CA ARG A 5 -16.26 24.69 -13.86
C ARG A 5 -16.60 23.22 -14.04
N LEU A 6 -17.11 22.91 -15.23
CA LEU A 6 -17.57 21.57 -15.61
C LEU A 6 -16.63 20.95 -16.63
N PHE A 7 -16.39 19.65 -16.48
CA PHE A 7 -15.44 18.90 -17.30
C PHE A 7 -16.13 17.67 -17.93
N ALA A 8 -15.53 17.16 -19.02
CA ALA A 8 -15.93 15.94 -19.71
C ALA A 8 -17.46 15.82 -19.94
N ASN A 9 -18.05 14.70 -19.55
CA ASN A 9 -19.48 14.42 -19.71
C ASN A 9 -20.38 15.44 -19.00
N LEU A 10 -19.97 16.02 -17.87
CA LEU A 10 -20.75 17.05 -17.19
C LEU A 10 -20.84 18.34 -18.00
N ARG A 11 -19.77 18.71 -18.72
CA ARG A 11 -19.79 19.82 -19.68
C ARG A 11 -20.74 19.53 -20.85
N GLU A 12 -20.77 18.29 -21.34
CA GLU A 12 -21.63 17.88 -22.45
C GLU A 12 -23.10 17.92 -22.06
N ILE A 13 -23.44 17.40 -20.88
CA ILE A 13 -24.81 17.44 -20.34
C ILE A 13 -25.26 18.88 -20.05
N ALA A 14 -24.37 19.72 -19.50
CA ALA A 14 -24.68 21.11 -19.18
C ALA A 14 -24.64 22.06 -20.40
N GLY A 15 -24.06 21.63 -21.53
CA GLY A 15 -23.85 22.47 -22.71
C GLY A 15 -22.87 23.63 -22.50
N SER A 16 -22.20 23.72 -21.34
CA SER A 16 -21.26 24.79 -20.99
C SER A 16 -20.12 24.25 -20.12
N SER A 17 -18.92 24.83 -20.28
CA SER A 17 -17.76 24.54 -19.43
C SER A 17 -17.77 25.32 -18.12
N GLN A 18 -18.64 26.33 -18.00
CA GLN A 18 -18.71 27.20 -16.83
C GLN A 18 -20.15 27.66 -16.58
N VAL A 19 -20.56 27.66 -15.31
CA VAL A 19 -21.90 28.05 -14.88
C VAL A 19 -21.81 28.74 -13.53
N ASP A 20 -22.52 29.85 -13.35
CA ASP A 20 -22.65 30.49 -12.04
C ASP A 20 -23.88 29.92 -11.32
N ILE A 21 -23.70 29.52 -10.06
CA ILE A 21 -24.73 28.88 -9.22
C ILE A 21 -24.75 29.54 -7.84
N GLU A 22 -25.95 29.77 -7.31
CA GLU A 22 -26.13 30.25 -5.94
C GLU A 22 -26.09 29.10 -4.95
N GLY A 23 -25.46 29.33 -3.80
CA GLY A 23 -25.39 28.37 -2.70
C GLY A 23 -24.38 28.82 -1.66
N ASP A 24 -24.72 28.63 -0.38
CA ASP A 24 -23.87 29.02 0.75
C ASP A 24 -22.79 27.97 1.05
N THR A 25 -22.96 26.76 0.52
CA THR A 25 -22.03 25.63 0.67
C THR A 25 -21.82 24.91 -0.65
N VAL A 26 -20.72 24.15 -0.75
CA VAL A 26 -20.44 23.29 -1.90
C VAL A 26 -21.59 22.31 -2.15
N GLY A 27 -22.18 21.74 -1.08
CA GLY A 27 -23.33 20.84 -1.18
C GLY A 27 -24.56 21.53 -1.78
N ALA A 28 -24.89 22.74 -1.33
CA ALA A 28 -26.00 23.51 -1.88
C ALA A 28 -25.80 23.83 -3.38
N VAL A 29 -24.57 24.17 -3.78
CA VAL A 29 -24.21 24.39 -5.18
C VAL A 29 -24.37 23.11 -6.02
N VAL A 30 -23.98 21.96 -5.48
CA VAL A 30 -24.12 20.65 -6.14
C VAL A 30 -25.59 20.26 -6.32
N ASP A 31 -26.41 20.46 -5.30
CA ASP A 31 -27.85 20.17 -5.37
C ASP A 31 -28.53 21.06 -6.41
N ALA A 32 -28.21 22.36 -6.40
CA ALA A 32 -28.71 23.33 -7.38
C ALA A 32 -28.30 22.99 -8.83
N LEU A 33 -27.09 22.46 -9.05
CA LEU A 33 -26.67 21.95 -10.35
C LEU A 33 -27.50 20.73 -10.79
N GLY A 34 -27.77 19.80 -9.86
CA GLY A 34 -28.60 18.63 -10.12
C GLY A 34 -30.04 18.99 -10.45
N ASP A 35 -30.59 20.00 -9.78
CA ASP A 35 -31.93 20.52 -10.07
C ASP A 35 -32.00 21.22 -11.43
N ARG A 36 -30.94 21.95 -11.80
CA ARG A 36 -30.84 22.68 -13.07
C ARG A 36 -30.68 21.78 -14.28
N PHE A 37 -29.81 20.78 -14.21
CA PHE A 37 -29.44 19.94 -15.35
C PHE A 37 -30.07 18.54 -15.33
N GLY A 38 -30.85 18.23 -14.30
CA GLY A 38 -31.73 17.08 -14.24
C GLY A 38 -31.09 15.78 -13.77
N PRO A 39 -31.84 14.66 -13.82
CA PRO A 39 -31.47 13.40 -13.18
C PRO A 39 -30.20 12.76 -13.72
N GLU A 40 -29.93 12.91 -15.03
CA GLU A 40 -28.73 12.38 -15.67
C GLU A 40 -27.47 13.09 -15.15
N PHE A 41 -27.51 14.41 -15.04
CA PHE A 41 -26.45 15.21 -14.44
C PHE A 41 -26.21 14.79 -12.98
N ARG A 42 -27.28 14.65 -12.19
CA ARG A 42 -27.20 14.20 -10.80
C ARG A 42 -26.54 12.82 -10.66
N ARG A 43 -26.80 11.90 -11.59
CA ARG A 43 -26.18 10.56 -11.60
C ARG A 43 -24.67 10.64 -11.80
N HIS A 44 -24.20 11.53 -12.67
CA HIS A 44 -22.77 11.73 -12.91
C HIS A 44 -22.08 12.54 -11.80
N MET A 45 -22.81 13.41 -11.12
CA MET A 45 -22.32 14.13 -9.93
C MET A 45 -21.99 13.22 -8.75
N GLN A 46 -22.73 12.12 -8.57
CA GLN A 46 -22.52 11.17 -7.46
C GLN A 46 -21.12 10.55 -7.42
N THR A 47 -20.44 10.51 -8.57
CA THR A 47 -19.08 9.94 -8.69
C THR A 47 -18.02 10.98 -8.99
N ALA A 48 -18.40 12.26 -9.11
CA ALA A 48 -17.49 13.36 -9.37
C ALA A 48 -16.77 13.80 -8.08
N ARG A 49 -15.53 14.29 -8.23
CA ARG A 49 -14.79 14.97 -7.16
C ARG A 49 -14.94 16.48 -7.27
N LEU A 50 -14.96 17.14 -6.13
CA LEU A 50 -15.18 18.58 -6.00
C LEU A 50 -13.89 19.26 -5.57
N TRP A 51 -13.55 20.37 -6.22
CA TRP A 51 -12.35 21.15 -5.94
C TRP A 51 -12.72 22.61 -5.77
N LYS A 52 -12.48 23.18 -4.59
CA LYS A 52 -12.73 24.58 -4.30
C LYS A 52 -11.40 25.33 -4.33
N ASN A 53 -11.27 26.34 -5.20
CA ASN A 53 -10.07 27.17 -5.35
C ASN A 53 -8.75 26.39 -5.48
N GLY A 54 -8.78 25.20 -6.08
CA GLY A 54 -7.60 24.35 -6.27
C GLY A 54 -7.33 23.33 -5.17
N ASP A 55 -8.13 23.27 -4.11
CA ASP A 55 -8.08 22.23 -3.08
C ASP A 55 -9.28 21.28 -3.16
N GLU A 56 -9.11 20.00 -2.81
CA GLU A 56 -10.24 19.04 -2.78
C GLU A 56 -11.26 19.45 -1.70
N GLY A 57 -12.49 19.73 -2.11
CA GLY A 57 -13.55 20.30 -1.28
C GLY A 57 -14.51 19.24 -0.72
N SER A 58 -15.03 19.52 0.48
CA SER A 58 -16.14 18.81 1.12
C SER A 58 -17.47 19.49 0.79
N THR A 59 -18.58 18.74 0.86
CA THR A 59 -19.95 19.29 0.68
C THR A 59 -20.31 20.34 1.75
N GLU A 60 -19.65 20.30 2.90
CA GLU A 60 -19.88 21.24 4.01
C GLU A 60 -19.07 22.54 3.87
N ASP A 61 -18.15 22.62 2.91
CA ASP A 61 -17.31 23.80 2.77
C ASP A 61 -18.16 25.01 2.39
N PRO A 62 -18.02 26.16 3.10
CA PRO A 62 -18.76 27.37 2.77
C PRO A 62 -18.28 27.92 1.43
N VAL A 63 -19.16 28.60 0.70
CA VAL A 63 -18.85 29.16 -0.62
C VAL A 63 -19.25 30.63 -0.68
N SER A 64 -18.39 31.43 -1.30
CA SER A 64 -18.54 32.87 -1.52
C SER A 64 -18.55 33.22 -3.00
N ASP A 65 -18.84 34.47 -3.33
CA ASP A 65 -19.01 34.94 -4.71
C ASP A 65 -17.72 34.91 -5.54
N ASP A 66 -16.56 34.93 -4.88
CA ASP A 66 -15.25 34.88 -5.52
C ASP A 66 -14.70 33.44 -5.66
N ASP A 67 -15.42 32.44 -5.14
CA ASP A 67 -14.95 31.07 -5.12
C ASP A 67 -15.19 30.35 -6.45
N GLU A 68 -14.16 29.65 -6.91
CA GLU A 68 -14.22 28.75 -8.05
C GLU A 68 -14.41 27.30 -7.57
N LEU A 69 -15.44 26.64 -8.08
CA LEU A 69 -15.74 25.23 -7.82
C LEU A 69 -15.54 24.41 -9.10
N ALA A 70 -14.51 23.57 -9.14
CA ALA A 70 -14.31 22.62 -10.22
C ALA A 70 -14.95 21.27 -9.90
N VAL A 71 -15.76 20.78 -10.84
CA VAL A 71 -16.44 19.48 -10.73
C VAL A 71 -15.80 18.51 -11.71
N ILE A 72 -15.05 17.55 -11.17
CA ILE A 72 -14.22 16.64 -11.96
C ILE A 72 -14.87 15.24 -11.96
N PRO A 73 -15.55 14.84 -13.05
CA PRO A 73 -16.08 13.49 -13.17
C PRO A 73 -14.94 12.47 -13.25
N PRO A 74 -15.21 11.18 -12.93
CA PRO A 74 -14.19 10.14 -13.06
C PRO A 74 -13.73 10.07 -14.52
N VAL A 75 -12.43 10.26 -14.73
CA VAL A 75 -11.82 10.02 -16.05
C VAL A 75 -12.03 8.56 -16.43
N SER A 76 -12.19 8.27 -17.72
CA SER A 76 -12.52 6.95 -18.30
C SER A 76 -11.55 5.79 -17.99
N GLY A 77 -10.57 5.98 -17.11
CA GLY A 77 -9.86 4.90 -16.45
C GLY A 77 -10.58 4.52 -15.16
N GLY A 78 -11.32 3.42 -15.21
CA GLY A 78 -12.11 2.85 -14.12
C GLY A 78 -11.47 3.08 -12.75
N SER A 79 -11.98 4.08 -12.03
CA SER A 79 -11.95 4.02 -10.58
C SER A 79 -13.32 3.47 -10.20
N VAL A 80 -13.35 2.18 -9.87
CA VAL A 80 -14.39 1.68 -8.98
C VAL A 80 -14.50 2.72 -7.87
N PRO A 81 -15.71 3.22 -7.54
CA PRO A 81 -15.88 4.08 -6.39
C PRO A 81 -15.26 3.32 -5.22
N GLY A 82 -14.11 3.78 -4.76
CA GLY A 82 -13.56 3.34 -3.49
C GLY A 82 -14.63 3.74 -2.50
N THR A 83 -15.47 2.77 -2.12
CA THR A 83 -16.40 2.90 -1.02
C THR A 83 -15.59 3.52 0.11
N GLY A 84 -16.06 4.64 0.63
CA GLY A 84 -15.38 5.43 1.65
C GLY A 84 -15.16 4.61 2.92
N GLY A 85 -14.10 3.79 2.91
CA GLY A 85 -13.82 2.75 3.88
C GLY A 85 -12.49 2.97 4.55
N GLY A 86 -12.10 4.21 4.84
CA GLY A 86 -10.86 4.50 5.58
C GLY A 86 -10.74 3.64 6.86
N GLY A 87 -11.88 3.36 7.50
CA GLY A 87 -11.99 2.47 8.66
C GLY A 87 -11.87 0.97 8.34
N MET A 88 -12.48 0.46 7.26
CA MET A 88 -12.54 -0.99 7.01
C MET A 88 -11.16 -1.57 6.73
N ASP A 89 -10.39 -0.98 5.80
CA ASP A 89 -9.05 -1.52 5.54
C ASP A 89 -8.06 -1.26 6.70
N GLY A 90 -8.40 -0.34 7.64
CA GLY A 90 -7.62 -0.11 8.85
C GLY A 90 -7.82 -1.21 9.87
N LEU A 91 -9.07 -1.66 10.00
CA LEU A 91 -9.43 -2.86 10.75
C LEU A 91 -8.81 -4.11 10.12
N LEU A 92 -8.78 -4.21 8.79
CA LEU A 92 -8.11 -5.33 8.11
C LEU A 92 -6.61 -5.34 8.40
N LEU A 93 -5.93 -4.19 8.29
CA LEU A 93 -4.51 -4.10 8.62
C LEU A 93 -4.25 -4.46 10.09
N ALA A 94 -5.04 -3.91 11.02
CA ALA A 94 -4.92 -4.21 12.45
C ALA A 94 -5.15 -5.71 12.73
N GLY A 95 -6.19 -6.29 12.12
CA GLY A 95 -6.51 -7.71 12.24
C GLY A 95 -5.41 -8.60 11.69
N LEU A 96 -4.84 -8.25 10.53
CA LEU A 96 -3.72 -8.99 9.94
C LEU A 96 -2.46 -8.91 10.80
N MET A 97 -2.11 -7.72 11.30
CA MET A 97 -0.96 -7.56 12.20
C MET A 97 -1.17 -8.33 13.50
N LEU A 98 -2.38 -8.33 14.05
CA LEU A 98 -2.74 -9.14 15.22
C LEU A 98 -2.56 -10.64 14.92
N VAL A 99 -3.06 -11.11 13.78
CA VAL A 99 -2.89 -12.51 13.34
C VAL A 99 -1.41 -12.86 13.21
N LEU A 100 -0.58 -12.00 12.62
CA LEU A 100 0.86 -12.23 12.51
C LEU A 100 1.56 -12.33 13.87
N ILE A 101 1.21 -11.44 14.81
CA ILE A 101 1.78 -11.41 16.16
C ILE A 101 1.34 -12.65 16.96
N VAL A 102 0.07 -13.02 16.91
CA VAL A 102 -0.46 -14.21 17.59
C VAL A 102 0.10 -15.48 16.95
N ALA A 103 0.15 -15.56 15.63
CA ALA A 103 0.74 -16.72 14.94
C ALA A 103 2.19 -16.91 15.34
N ASN A 104 2.95 -15.82 15.57
CA ASN A 104 4.33 -15.87 16.03
C ASN A 104 4.50 -16.50 17.43
N THR A 105 3.44 -16.76 18.20
CA THR A 105 3.54 -17.53 19.46
C THR A 105 3.28 -19.02 19.27
N LEU A 106 3.00 -19.47 18.04
CA LEU A 106 2.67 -20.85 17.71
C LEU A 106 3.87 -21.61 17.11
N ASP A 107 3.65 -22.88 16.80
CA ASP A 107 4.62 -23.75 16.15
C ASP A 107 5.08 -23.20 14.80
N ILE A 108 6.36 -23.48 14.47
CA ILE A 108 7.01 -22.95 13.26
C ILE A 108 6.23 -23.28 11.98
N ALA A 109 5.60 -24.45 11.90
CA ALA A 109 4.79 -24.84 10.74
C ALA A 109 3.57 -23.93 10.55
N ILE A 110 2.87 -23.59 11.64
CA ILE A 110 1.69 -22.71 11.61
C ILE A 110 2.14 -21.28 11.28
N VAL A 111 3.21 -20.82 11.92
CA VAL A 111 3.79 -19.49 11.70
C VAL A 111 4.12 -19.27 10.23
N VAL A 112 4.85 -20.21 9.62
CA VAL A 112 5.24 -20.13 8.21
C VAL A 112 4.03 -20.17 7.28
N ALA A 113 3.05 -21.05 7.56
CA ALA A 113 1.81 -21.09 6.77
C ALA A 113 1.05 -19.76 6.82
N VAL A 114 0.97 -19.12 7.98
CA VAL A 114 0.35 -17.80 8.14
C VAL A 114 1.11 -16.74 7.37
N TRP A 115 2.45 -16.68 7.46
CA TRP A 115 3.25 -15.70 6.72
C TRP A 115 3.12 -15.86 5.21
N VAL A 116 3.19 -17.09 4.70
CA VAL A 116 2.96 -17.38 3.28
C VAL A 116 1.54 -16.97 2.88
N GLY A 117 0.53 -17.26 3.70
CA GLY A 117 -0.85 -16.86 3.45
C GLY A 117 -1.02 -15.35 3.37
N VAL A 118 -0.41 -14.59 4.29
CA VAL A 118 -0.46 -13.12 4.27
C VAL A 118 0.24 -12.55 3.04
N VAL A 119 1.43 -13.06 2.69
CA VAL A 119 2.13 -12.65 1.47
C VAL A 119 1.34 -13.01 0.23
N ALA A 120 0.70 -14.18 0.19
CA ALA A 120 -0.14 -14.59 -0.92
C ALA A 120 -1.36 -13.67 -1.11
N LEU A 121 -2.05 -13.30 -0.01
CA LEU A 121 -3.14 -12.33 -0.05
C LEU A 121 -2.67 -10.96 -0.56
N TRP A 122 -1.51 -10.50 -0.09
CA TRP A 122 -0.90 -9.26 -0.58
C TRP A 122 -0.57 -9.33 -2.09
N VAL A 123 0.04 -10.42 -2.56
CA VAL A 123 0.34 -10.61 -3.99
C VAL A 123 -0.94 -10.64 -4.83
N ILE A 124 -1.98 -11.32 -4.38
CA ILE A 124 -3.27 -11.37 -5.08
C ILE A 124 -3.87 -9.96 -5.17
N ASP A 125 -3.89 -9.22 -4.07
CA ASP A 125 -4.36 -7.83 -4.05
C ASP A 125 -3.54 -6.92 -4.98
N LEU A 126 -2.21 -7.04 -4.92
CA LEU A 126 -1.29 -6.26 -5.76
C LEU A 126 -1.52 -6.51 -7.25
N VAL A 127 -1.59 -7.78 -7.65
CA VAL A 127 -1.82 -8.16 -9.06
C VAL A 127 -3.19 -7.69 -9.53
N ASN A 128 -4.23 -7.91 -8.72
CA ASN A 128 -5.59 -7.45 -9.07
C ASN A 128 -5.68 -5.93 -9.20
N ALA A 129 -5.00 -5.18 -8.33
CA ALA A 129 -4.96 -3.72 -8.40
C ALA A 129 -4.09 -3.19 -9.56
N SER A 130 -3.19 -4.00 -10.10
CA SER A 130 -2.31 -3.64 -11.21
C SER A 130 -2.91 -3.85 -12.60
N SER A 131 -4.13 -4.40 -12.71
CA SER A 131 -4.76 -4.76 -13.99
C SER A 131 -4.86 -3.59 -14.98
N ASP A 132 -4.99 -2.38 -14.45
CA ASP A 132 -5.15 -1.14 -15.23
C ASP A 132 -3.82 -0.38 -15.36
N SER A 133 -2.73 -0.92 -14.83
CA SER A 133 -1.39 -0.31 -14.88
C SER A 133 -0.55 -0.91 -16.00
N ASP A 134 0.45 -0.17 -16.47
CA ASP A 134 1.44 -0.63 -17.46
C ASP A 134 2.35 -1.77 -16.96
N PHE A 135 2.24 -2.16 -15.68
CA PHE A 135 3.11 -3.15 -15.03
C PHE A 135 2.54 -4.58 -14.96
N GLY A 136 1.39 -4.84 -15.60
CA GLY A 136 0.67 -6.12 -15.66
C GLY A 136 1.34 -7.31 -14.95
N LEU A 137 1.14 -7.45 -13.64
CA LEU A 137 1.82 -8.49 -12.86
C LEU A 137 1.19 -9.87 -13.04
N HIS A 138 1.97 -10.92 -12.83
CA HIS A 138 1.49 -12.30 -12.89
C HIS A 138 1.55 -12.99 -11.53
N THR A 139 0.38 -13.35 -10.98
CA THR A 139 0.25 -13.98 -9.66
C THR A 139 1.00 -15.32 -9.56
N GLN A 140 0.87 -16.17 -10.59
CA GLN A 140 1.34 -17.56 -10.55
C GLN A 140 2.87 -17.69 -10.34
N PRO A 141 3.74 -17.02 -11.14
CA PRO A 141 5.18 -17.12 -10.92
C PRO A 141 5.65 -16.47 -9.61
N ILE A 142 4.96 -15.43 -9.13
CA ILE A 142 5.28 -14.79 -7.85
C ILE A 142 4.99 -15.77 -6.70
N LEU A 143 3.79 -16.36 -6.64
CA LEU A 143 3.44 -17.32 -5.59
C LEU A 143 4.29 -18.59 -5.64
N ALA A 144 4.60 -19.10 -6.83
CA ALA A 144 5.51 -20.23 -6.99
C ALA A 144 6.91 -19.91 -6.44
N SER A 145 7.40 -18.69 -6.69
CA SER A 145 8.68 -18.21 -6.16
C SER A 145 8.67 -18.17 -4.64
N VAL A 146 7.62 -17.67 -4.00
CA VAL A 146 7.51 -17.62 -2.53
C VAL A 146 7.66 -19.02 -1.93
N LEU A 147 6.93 -20.01 -2.45
CA LEU A 147 6.95 -21.39 -1.94
C LEU A 147 8.32 -22.05 -2.14
N VAL A 148 8.91 -21.89 -3.33
CA VAL A 148 10.21 -22.50 -3.66
C VAL A 148 11.33 -21.83 -2.87
N SER A 149 11.39 -20.49 -2.83
CA SER A 149 12.39 -19.76 -2.06
C SER A 149 12.27 -20.04 -0.56
N MET A 150 11.05 -20.17 -0.01
CA MET A 150 10.83 -20.56 1.38
C MET A 150 11.39 -21.96 1.67
N ALA A 151 11.12 -22.95 0.80
CA ALA A 151 11.63 -24.31 0.99
C ALA A 151 13.17 -24.37 0.93
N ILE A 152 13.77 -23.59 0.03
CA ILE A 152 15.23 -23.47 -0.10
C ILE A 152 15.82 -22.77 1.14
N ALA A 153 15.21 -21.68 1.62
CA ALA A 153 15.67 -20.98 2.82
C ALA A 153 15.55 -21.86 4.08
N ASN A 154 14.50 -22.67 4.18
CA ASN A 154 14.31 -23.60 5.29
C ASN A 154 15.39 -24.69 5.37
N THR A 155 15.94 -25.09 4.23
CA THR A 155 16.92 -26.19 4.14
C THR A 155 18.36 -25.70 4.16
N LEU A 156 18.66 -24.60 3.48
CA LEU A 156 20.01 -24.08 3.29
C LEU A 156 20.31 -22.82 4.14
N GLY A 157 19.38 -22.41 4.99
CA GLY A 157 19.53 -21.25 5.85
C GLY A 157 19.80 -19.97 5.04
N LEU A 158 20.84 -19.23 5.44
CA LEU A 158 21.23 -17.96 4.82
C LEU A 158 21.65 -18.11 3.34
N LEU A 159 22.35 -19.19 3.00
CA LEU A 159 22.69 -19.49 1.59
C LEU A 159 21.42 -19.69 0.77
N GLY A 160 20.41 -20.31 1.38
CA GLY A 160 19.11 -20.53 0.76
C GLY A 160 18.35 -19.24 0.43
N LEU A 161 18.55 -18.17 1.19
CA LEU A 161 17.95 -16.86 0.89
C LEU A 161 18.48 -16.29 -0.44
N GLY A 162 19.80 -16.33 -0.66
CA GLY A 162 20.42 -15.87 -1.91
C GLY A 162 20.03 -16.72 -3.11
N ILE A 163 20.06 -18.05 -2.96
CA ILE A 163 19.59 -18.98 -4.00
C ILE A 163 18.11 -18.74 -4.30
N GLY A 164 17.29 -18.51 -3.26
CA GLY A 164 15.88 -18.23 -3.38
C GLY A 164 15.59 -16.99 -4.25
N VAL A 165 16.38 -15.92 -4.14
CA VAL A 165 16.29 -14.74 -5.02
C VAL A 165 16.58 -15.11 -6.47
N ALA A 166 17.69 -15.81 -6.73
CA ALA A 166 18.03 -16.24 -8.09
C ALA A 166 16.93 -17.12 -8.71
N VAL A 167 16.40 -18.08 -7.94
CA VAL A 167 15.32 -18.96 -8.38
C VAL A 167 14.03 -18.20 -8.66
N SER A 168 13.70 -17.15 -7.88
CA SER A 168 12.53 -16.32 -8.13
C SER A 168 12.58 -15.63 -9.50
N MET A 169 13.77 -15.12 -9.89
CA MET A 169 13.97 -14.52 -11.20
C MET A 169 13.83 -15.57 -12.31
N VAL A 170 14.42 -16.75 -12.13
CA VAL A 170 14.31 -17.86 -13.10
C VAL A 170 12.87 -18.33 -13.28
N LEU A 171 12.08 -18.42 -12.21
CA LEU A 171 10.67 -18.82 -12.29
C LEU A 171 9.81 -17.79 -13.03
N VAL A 172 10.04 -16.50 -12.79
CA VAL A 172 9.35 -15.43 -13.52
C VAL A 172 9.75 -15.42 -15.00
N MET A 173 11.04 -15.54 -15.32
CA MET A 173 11.49 -15.61 -16.71
C MET A 173 10.99 -16.87 -17.42
N GLY A 174 11.00 -18.02 -16.74
CA GLY A 174 10.46 -19.28 -17.25
C GLY A 174 8.96 -19.19 -17.53
N TRP A 175 8.22 -18.40 -16.76
CA TRP A 175 6.81 -18.16 -16.99
C TRP A 175 6.53 -17.51 -18.35
N ALA A 176 7.38 -16.56 -18.78
CA ALA A 176 7.27 -15.90 -20.08
C ALA A 176 7.52 -16.83 -21.28
N VAL A 177 8.24 -17.93 -21.06
CA VAL A 177 8.41 -18.98 -22.07
C VAL A 177 7.08 -19.71 -22.30
N VAL A 178 6.39 -20.08 -21.21
CA VAL A 178 5.15 -20.87 -21.23
C VAL A 178 3.92 -20.03 -21.60
N ARG A 179 3.87 -18.77 -21.15
CA ARG A 179 2.73 -17.86 -21.37
C ARG A 179 3.16 -16.67 -22.25
N PRO A 180 2.73 -16.63 -23.52
CA PRO A 180 3.08 -15.52 -24.42
C PRO A 180 2.65 -14.14 -23.91
N SER A 181 1.58 -14.05 -23.12
CA SER A 181 1.10 -12.82 -22.50
C SER A 181 2.09 -12.22 -21.49
N ALA A 182 3.02 -13.01 -20.97
CA ALA A 182 4.01 -12.60 -19.97
C ALA A 182 5.37 -12.20 -20.57
N ARG A 183 5.45 -12.04 -21.90
CA ARG A 183 6.69 -11.70 -22.62
C ARG A 183 6.99 -10.20 -22.64
N ASP A 184 6.06 -9.39 -22.19
CA ASP A 184 6.26 -7.96 -22.08
C ASP A 184 7.32 -7.63 -21.01
N LEU A 185 8.24 -6.72 -21.33
CA LEU A 185 9.45 -6.50 -20.53
C LEU A 185 9.12 -5.77 -19.22
N THR A 186 8.14 -4.87 -19.24
CA THR A 186 7.70 -4.14 -18.03
C THR A 186 6.97 -5.09 -17.08
N SER A 187 6.04 -5.91 -17.60
CA SER A 187 5.37 -6.98 -16.85
C SER A 187 6.36 -7.96 -16.22
N MET A 188 7.37 -8.40 -17.00
CA MET A 188 8.37 -9.34 -16.52
C MET A 188 9.25 -8.74 -15.43
N GLY A 189 9.72 -7.50 -15.62
CA GLY A 189 10.50 -6.78 -14.62
C GLY A 189 9.73 -6.54 -13.32
N ALA A 190 8.47 -6.10 -13.42
CA ALA A 190 7.60 -5.89 -12.27
C ALA A 190 7.29 -7.21 -11.53
N SER A 191 6.98 -8.27 -12.28
CA SER A 191 6.75 -9.61 -11.70
C SER A 191 8.01 -10.17 -11.03
N ALA A 192 9.19 -9.93 -11.59
CA ALA A 192 10.47 -10.33 -11.00
C ALA A 192 10.73 -9.59 -9.69
N LEU A 193 10.54 -8.28 -9.67
CA LEU A 193 10.70 -7.48 -8.46
C LEU A 193 9.67 -7.88 -7.38
N GLY A 194 8.41 -8.09 -7.76
CA GLY A 194 7.36 -8.58 -6.87
C GLY A 194 7.69 -9.96 -6.29
N ALA A 195 8.21 -10.88 -7.11
CA ALA A 195 8.66 -12.20 -6.67
C ALA A 195 9.84 -12.11 -5.69
N VAL A 196 10.83 -11.29 -5.97
CA VAL A 196 11.99 -11.08 -5.09
C VAL A 196 11.54 -10.53 -3.73
N ILE A 197 10.70 -9.50 -3.71
CA ILE A 197 10.18 -8.91 -2.46
C ILE A 197 9.38 -9.94 -1.67
N ALA A 198 8.43 -10.63 -2.31
CA ALA A 198 7.57 -11.62 -1.67
C ALA A 198 8.39 -12.80 -1.08
N SER A 199 9.33 -13.34 -1.87
CA SER A 199 10.21 -14.42 -1.45
C SER A 199 11.12 -14.00 -0.28
N LEU A 200 11.73 -12.81 -0.37
CA LEU A 200 12.59 -12.29 0.69
C LEU A 200 11.81 -12.01 1.97
N ALA A 201 10.56 -11.54 1.90
CA ALA A 201 9.75 -11.28 3.08
C ALA A 201 9.52 -12.56 3.89
N VAL A 202 9.06 -13.64 3.23
CA VAL A 202 8.84 -14.93 3.91
C VAL A 202 10.16 -15.55 4.39
N ALA A 203 11.18 -15.58 3.54
CA ALA A 203 12.48 -16.17 3.89
C ALA A 203 13.16 -15.42 5.04
N SER A 204 13.07 -14.09 5.08
CA SER A 204 13.64 -13.28 6.17
C SER A 204 12.94 -13.55 7.49
N LEU A 205 11.60 -13.63 7.53
CA LEU A 205 10.90 -13.97 8.77
C LEU A 205 11.24 -15.38 9.26
N LEU A 206 11.29 -16.34 8.33
CA LEU A 206 11.67 -17.72 8.63
C LEU A 206 13.06 -17.77 9.28
N LEU A 207 14.06 -17.16 8.64
CA LEU A 207 15.44 -17.17 9.12
C LEU A 207 15.63 -16.37 10.41
N ALA A 208 14.96 -15.23 10.55
CA ALA A 208 14.97 -14.44 11.78
C ALA A 208 14.47 -15.26 12.97
N ARG A 209 13.43 -16.07 12.77
CA ARG A 209 12.88 -16.92 13.81
C ARG A 209 13.69 -18.19 14.06
N SER A 210 14.25 -18.80 13.01
CA SER A 210 14.89 -20.12 13.12
C SER A 210 16.37 -20.09 13.49
N VAL A 211 17.08 -19.02 13.14
CA VAL A 211 18.55 -18.96 13.28
C VAL A 211 18.99 -18.18 14.53
N ALA A 212 18.17 -17.26 15.02
CA ALA A 212 18.54 -16.39 16.14
C ALA A 212 18.11 -16.97 17.50
N ASP A 213 18.99 -16.87 18.50
CA ASP A 213 18.62 -17.15 19.88
C ASP A 213 17.54 -16.15 20.34
N GLY A 214 16.37 -16.67 20.72
CA GLY A 214 15.19 -15.84 20.98
C GLY A 214 14.60 -15.18 19.73
N GLY A 215 14.74 -15.82 18.57
CA GLY A 215 14.22 -15.34 17.29
C GLY A 215 12.71 -15.11 17.28
N ASP A 216 11.96 -15.83 18.12
CA ASP A 216 10.54 -15.59 18.38
C ASP A 216 10.28 -14.18 18.94
N ARG A 217 11.05 -13.75 19.95
CA ARG A 217 10.98 -12.41 20.54
C ARG A 217 11.45 -11.33 19.57
N GLN A 218 12.50 -11.60 18.80
CA GLN A 218 12.99 -10.66 17.78
C GLN A 218 11.94 -10.40 16.69
N VAL A 219 11.33 -11.48 16.16
CA VAL A 219 10.28 -11.36 15.16
C VAL A 219 9.02 -10.70 15.75
N ALA A 220 8.66 -10.99 17.00
CA ALA A 220 7.57 -10.29 17.68
C ALA A 220 7.84 -8.78 17.76
N GLY A 221 9.04 -8.39 18.17
CA GLY A 221 9.47 -6.99 18.22
C GLY A 221 9.41 -6.30 16.85
N LEU A 222 9.91 -6.97 15.80
CA LEU A 222 9.81 -6.50 14.42
C LEU A 222 8.35 -6.27 13.99
N LEU A 223 7.48 -7.26 14.23
CA LEU A 223 6.06 -7.17 13.88
C LEU A 223 5.36 -6.04 14.64
N ILE A 224 5.71 -5.79 15.90
CA ILE A 224 5.19 -4.66 16.70
C ILE A 224 5.62 -3.33 16.09
N VAL A 225 6.91 -3.17 15.76
CA VAL A 225 7.44 -1.94 15.12
C VAL A 225 6.70 -1.67 13.82
N ILE A 226 6.54 -2.69 12.98
CA ILE A 226 5.81 -2.59 11.72
C ILE A 226 4.33 -2.27 11.94
N ALA A 227 3.67 -2.94 12.89
CA ALA A 227 2.25 -2.74 13.18
C ALA A 227 1.97 -1.30 13.60
N VAL A 228 2.75 -0.79 14.57
CA VAL A 228 2.56 0.58 15.07
C VAL A 228 2.84 1.61 13.97
N GLY A 229 3.95 1.47 13.23
CA GLY A 229 4.27 2.40 12.14
C GLY A 229 3.21 2.40 11.03
N ALA A 230 2.74 1.23 10.62
CA ALA A 230 1.75 1.10 9.56
C ALA A 230 0.35 1.60 10.00
N LEU A 231 -0.09 1.27 11.21
CA LEU A 231 -1.38 1.69 11.75
C LEU A 231 -1.42 3.20 12.02
N VAL A 232 -0.36 3.78 12.59
CA VAL A 232 -0.30 5.22 12.84
C VAL A 232 -0.20 6.00 11.54
N GLY A 233 0.65 5.56 10.60
CA GLY A 233 0.71 6.19 9.27
C GLY A 233 -0.66 6.20 8.58
N ARG A 234 -1.38 5.08 8.64
CA ARG A 234 -2.75 5.01 8.13
C ARG A 234 -3.71 5.94 8.86
N TRP A 235 -3.66 5.98 10.19
CA TRP A 235 -4.51 6.87 10.98
C TRP A 235 -4.27 8.34 10.62
N THR A 236 -3.02 8.75 10.36
CA THR A 236 -2.71 10.10 9.89
C THR A 236 -3.26 10.39 8.49
N GLU A 237 -3.24 9.42 7.57
CA GLU A 237 -3.86 9.55 6.23
C GLU A 237 -5.38 9.77 6.33
N VAL A 238 -6.04 9.06 7.25
CA VAL A 238 -7.49 9.18 7.47
C VAL A 238 -7.85 10.51 8.14
N SER A 239 -7.05 10.95 9.11
CA SER A 239 -7.36 12.13 9.92
C SER A 239 -7.12 13.47 9.20
N ARG A 240 -6.51 13.46 8.00
CA ARG A 240 -6.25 14.65 7.15
C ARG A 240 -5.68 15.86 7.93
N SER A 241 -4.84 15.62 8.94
CA SER A 241 -4.27 16.69 9.75
C SER A 241 -3.26 17.50 8.95
N ARG A 242 -3.43 18.82 8.86
CA ARG A 242 -2.48 19.73 8.16
C ARG A 242 -1.07 19.77 8.78
N LEU A 243 -0.93 19.32 10.04
CA LEU A 243 0.31 19.42 10.82
C LEU A 243 1.27 18.25 10.58
N PHE A 244 0.79 17.13 10.04
CA PHE A 244 1.57 15.89 10.00
C PHE A 244 1.53 15.28 8.60
N ASP A 245 2.71 15.07 8.01
CA ASP A 245 2.84 14.33 6.76
C ASP A 245 2.59 12.82 7.04
N PRO A 246 1.53 12.24 6.45
CA PRO A 246 1.20 10.83 6.68
C PRO A 246 2.29 9.84 6.21
N TYR A 247 3.16 10.29 5.31
CA TYR A 247 4.27 9.49 4.80
C TYR A 247 5.47 9.45 5.74
N LEU A 248 5.59 10.40 6.67
CA LEU A 248 6.74 10.51 7.58
C LEU A 248 6.43 10.05 9.00
N VAL A 249 5.20 10.29 9.50
CA VAL A 249 4.87 10.03 10.92
C VAL A 249 5.01 8.55 11.27
N GLY A 250 4.45 7.67 10.44
CA GLY A 250 4.56 6.21 10.63
C GLY A 250 6.01 5.74 10.69
N PRO A 251 6.83 6.00 9.65
CA PRO A 251 8.25 5.65 9.62
C PRO A 251 9.06 6.22 10.78
N VAL A 252 8.87 7.50 11.14
CA VAL A 252 9.56 8.10 12.30
C VAL A 252 9.18 7.37 13.60
N LEU A 253 7.91 7.02 13.77
CA LEU A 253 7.45 6.27 14.92
C LEU A 253 8.04 4.86 14.97
N MET A 254 8.32 4.21 13.83
CA MET A 254 9.01 2.92 13.81
C MET A 254 10.37 2.98 14.51
N VAL A 255 11.13 4.06 14.33
CA VAL A 255 12.43 4.24 14.99
C VAL A 255 12.27 4.33 16.51
N VAL A 256 11.31 5.14 16.97
CA VAL A 256 11.01 5.30 18.40
C VAL A 256 10.54 3.98 19.02
N VAL A 257 9.63 3.28 18.34
CA VAL A 257 9.10 1.99 18.79
C VAL A 257 10.17 0.91 18.78
N ALA A 258 11.09 0.91 17.82
CA ALA A 258 12.19 -0.05 17.79
C ALA A 258 13.11 0.12 19.01
N VAL A 259 13.45 1.35 19.38
CA VAL A 259 14.21 1.65 20.60
C VAL A 259 13.43 1.23 21.86
N ALA A 260 12.14 1.50 21.91
CA ALA A 260 11.29 1.09 23.03
C ALA A 260 11.21 -0.45 23.15
N VAL A 261 11.03 -1.17 22.04
CA VAL A 261 11.04 -2.64 22.00
C VAL A 261 12.37 -3.18 22.49
N ALA A 262 13.48 -2.58 22.07
CA ALA A 262 14.81 -2.99 22.53
C ALA A 262 14.99 -2.81 24.04
N TYR A 263 14.59 -1.66 24.58
CA TYR A 263 14.63 -1.39 26.00
C TYR A 263 13.79 -2.40 26.80
N LEU A 264 12.56 -2.67 26.37
CA LEU A 264 11.63 -3.57 27.06
C LEU A 264 12.02 -5.05 26.95
N SER A 265 12.65 -5.43 25.84
CA SER A 265 13.00 -6.83 25.55
C SER A 265 14.44 -7.18 25.93
N GLY A 266 15.23 -6.21 26.39
CA GLY A 266 16.64 -6.38 26.73
C GLY A 266 17.56 -6.57 25.52
N PHE A 267 17.20 -6.02 24.36
CA PHE A 267 18.04 -6.04 23.17
C PHE A 267 19.02 -4.85 23.15
N ASP A 268 20.02 -4.94 22.28
CA ASP A 268 20.95 -3.83 22.05
C ASP A 268 20.21 -2.62 21.43
N LEU A 269 20.24 -1.50 22.15
CA LEU A 269 19.55 -0.26 21.78
C LEU A 269 20.09 0.33 20.47
N LEU A 270 21.41 0.25 20.24
CA LEU A 270 22.05 0.81 19.05
C LEU A 270 21.68 -0.01 17.82
N VAL A 271 21.74 -1.34 17.93
CA VAL A 271 21.33 -2.25 16.85
C VAL A 271 19.87 -2.02 16.48
N TRP A 272 18.97 -1.94 17.46
CA TRP A 272 17.54 -1.74 17.20
C TRP A 272 17.19 -0.33 16.73
N PHE A 273 17.97 0.69 17.08
CA PHE A 273 17.86 2.01 16.48
C PHE A 273 18.11 1.96 14.96
N PHE A 274 19.18 1.29 14.53
CA PHE A 274 19.47 1.12 13.10
C PHE A 274 18.45 0.23 12.38
N ILE A 275 17.97 -0.83 13.04
CA ILE A 275 16.84 -1.62 12.53
C ILE A 275 15.63 -0.73 12.32
N GLY A 276 15.26 0.08 13.30
CA GLY A 276 14.13 1.02 13.21
C GLY A 276 14.27 2.00 12.04
N LEU A 277 15.47 2.59 11.88
CA LEU A 277 15.78 3.50 10.76
C LEU A 277 15.62 2.79 9.40
N LEU A 278 16.07 1.55 9.31
CA LEU A 278 15.98 0.78 8.09
C LEU A 278 14.55 0.38 7.76
N LEU A 279 13.78 -0.07 8.75
CA LEU A 279 12.36 -0.38 8.57
C LEU A 279 11.60 0.87 8.13
N ALA A 280 11.94 2.05 8.67
CA ALA A 280 11.38 3.32 8.25
C ALA A 280 11.69 3.61 6.77
N CYS A 281 12.96 3.52 6.35
CA CYS A 281 13.35 3.73 4.94
C CYS A 281 12.70 2.70 4.00
N ALA A 282 12.69 1.43 4.38
CA ALA A 282 12.14 0.34 3.58
C ALA A 282 10.61 0.44 3.47
N THR A 283 9.91 0.89 4.51
CA THR A 283 8.45 1.13 4.40
C THR A 283 8.12 2.27 3.46
N ILE A 284 8.90 3.36 3.48
CA ILE A 284 8.74 4.47 2.52
C ILE A 284 8.98 3.99 1.09
N ALA A 285 10.10 3.30 0.86
CA ALA A 285 10.43 2.75 -0.44
C ALA A 285 9.39 1.73 -0.93
N GLY A 286 8.94 0.83 -0.06
CA GLY A 286 7.94 -0.18 -0.38
C GLY A 286 6.59 0.43 -0.78
N ARG A 287 6.14 1.49 -0.10
CA ARG A 287 4.96 2.26 -0.51
C ARG A 287 5.12 2.87 -1.90
N GLY A 288 6.30 3.41 -2.21
CA GLY A 288 6.61 3.97 -3.53
C GLY A 288 6.57 2.91 -4.64
N ILE A 289 7.18 1.75 -4.40
CA ILE A 289 7.19 0.61 -5.33
C ILE A 289 5.77 0.07 -5.53
N GLY A 290 5.02 -0.13 -4.45
CA GLY A 290 3.63 -0.59 -4.51
C GLY A 290 2.73 0.38 -5.27
N LEU A 291 2.88 1.69 -5.04
CA LEU A 291 2.16 2.71 -5.80
C LEU A 291 2.52 2.65 -7.30
N ALA A 292 3.79 2.48 -7.63
CA ALA A 292 4.23 2.34 -9.02
C ALA A 292 3.56 1.12 -9.67
N PHE A 293 3.58 -0.05 -9.02
CA PHE A 293 2.90 -1.25 -9.51
C PHE A 293 1.39 -1.08 -9.67
N ARG A 294 0.73 -0.33 -8.79
CA ARG A 294 -0.73 -0.18 -8.79
C ARG A 294 -1.23 0.92 -9.71
N THR A 295 -0.39 1.90 -10.06
CA THR A 295 -0.84 3.12 -10.76
C THR A 295 0.01 3.51 -11.97
N GLY A 296 1.12 2.83 -12.23
CA GLY A 296 2.06 3.19 -13.30
C GLY A 296 2.93 4.41 -13.00
N ALA A 297 2.73 5.10 -11.87
CA ALA A 297 3.44 6.34 -11.54
C ALA A 297 3.78 6.44 -10.04
N ILE A 298 4.84 7.17 -9.73
CA ILE A 298 5.18 7.54 -8.35
C ILE A 298 4.67 8.97 -8.12
N ARG A 299 3.59 9.11 -7.33
CA ARG A 299 3.00 10.41 -6.98
C ARG A 299 2.75 10.50 -5.48
N LEU A 300 3.21 11.60 -4.86
CA LEU A 300 3.11 11.82 -3.41
C LEU A 300 1.67 11.98 -2.89
N THR A 301 0.69 12.18 -3.77
CA THR A 301 -0.72 12.43 -3.39
C THR A 301 -1.68 11.35 -3.86
N ALA A 302 -1.20 10.33 -4.55
CA ALA A 302 -2.06 9.28 -5.07
C ALA A 302 -2.37 8.25 -3.98
N ARG A 303 -3.67 7.97 -3.77
CA ARG A 303 -4.09 6.85 -2.92
C ARG A 303 -3.86 5.55 -3.67
N PRO A 304 -3.08 4.61 -3.11
CA PRO A 304 -2.85 3.33 -3.77
C PRO A 304 -4.16 2.52 -3.79
N ARG A 305 -4.40 1.81 -4.90
CA ARG A 305 -5.58 0.97 -5.11
C ARG A 305 -5.39 -0.39 -4.45
N GLY A 306 -6.47 -1.02 -3.95
CA GLY A 306 -6.44 -2.36 -3.36
C GLY A 306 -6.64 -2.36 -1.85
N LEU A 307 -7.16 -3.47 -1.33
CA LEU A 307 -7.52 -3.65 0.08
C LEU A 307 -6.29 -3.77 0.97
N LEU A 308 -5.18 -4.25 0.41
CA LEU A 308 -3.94 -4.53 1.15
C LEU A 308 -2.78 -3.63 0.74
N ALA A 309 -3.05 -2.49 0.09
CA ALA A 309 -2.03 -1.50 -0.27
C ALA A 309 -1.21 -0.99 0.93
N ALA A 310 -1.80 -0.99 2.13
CA ALA A 310 -1.07 -0.61 3.34
C ALA A 310 0.09 -1.57 3.70
N LEU A 311 0.13 -2.77 3.12
CA LEU A 311 1.22 -3.74 3.30
C LEU A 311 2.39 -3.53 2.35
N ASP A 312 2.28 -2.69 1.32
CA ASP A 312 3.36 -2.49 0.35
C ASP A 312 4.68 -2.05 1.01
N GLY A 313 4.58 -1.14 1.98
CA GLY A 313 5.70 -0.73 2.84
C GLY A 313 6.21 -1.86 3.75
N PRO A 314 5.36 -2.42 4.63
CA PRO A 314 5.70 -3.56 5.49
C PRO A 314 6.38 -4.73 4.77
N MET A 315 5.95 -5.09 3.56
CA MET A 315 6.52 -6.22 2.82
C MET A 315 7.99 -5.98 2.48
N LEU A 316 8.33 -4.79 2.00
CA LEU A 316 9.73 -4.46 1.74
C LEU A 316 10.53 -4.37 3.05
N ALA A 317 9.96 -3.81 4.10
CA ALA A 317 10.61 -3.70 5.41
C ALA A 317 10.98 -5.07 6.00
N VAL A 318 10.08 -6.05 5.88
CA VAL A 318 10.35 -7.43 6.26
C VAL A 318 11.41 -8.07 5.36
N ALA A 319 11.33 -7.85 4.04
CA ALA A 319 12.24 -8.45 3.06
C ALA A 319 13.72 -8.09 3.29
N VAL A 320 13.99 -6.91 3.85
CA VAL A 320 15.36 -6.43 4.11
C VAL A 320 15.86 -6.75 5.53
N PHE A 321 15.02 -7.29 6.41
CA PHE A 321 15.32 -7.42 7.84
C PHE A 321 16.56 -8.31 8.12
N VAL A 322 16.54 -9.57 7.67
CA VAL A 322 17.67 -10.50 7.91
C VAL A 322 18.95 -10.08 7.20
N PRO A 323 18.93 -9.68 5.91
CA PRO A 323 20.13 -9.19 5.23
C PRO A 323 20.84 -8.09 6.01
N VAL A 324 20.10 -7.18 6.63
CA VAL A 324 20.69 -6.01 7.29
C VAL A 324 21.03 -6.29 8.75
N MET A 325 20.23 -7.05 9.49
CA MET A 325 20.62 -7.50 10.83
C MET A 325 22.02 -8.14 10.83
N ARG A 326 22.36 -8.87 9.77
CA ARG A 326 23.69 -9.49 9.57
C ARG A 326 24.81 -8.52 9.16
N MET A 327 24.49 -7.32 8.70
CA MET A 327 25.49 -6.29 8.41
C MET A 327 25.82 -5.47 9.64
N ILE A 328 24.88 -5.36 10.59
CA ILE A 328 24.99 -4.49 11.77
C ILE A 328 25.50 -5.24 13.00
N GLY A 329 25.24 -6.55 13.11
CA GLY A 329 25.71 -7.42 14.19
C GLY A 329 26.59 -8.56 13.68
#